data_AF-A0A2A9KPY3-F1
#
_entry.id   AF-A0A2A9KPY3-F1
#
_cell.length_a   1.000
_cell.length_b   1.000
_cell.length_c   1.000
_cell.angle_alpha   90.00
_cell.angle_beta   90.00
_cell.angle_gamma   90.00
#
_symmetry.space_group_name_H-M   'P 1'
#
loop_
_entity.id
_entity.type
_entity.pdbx_description
1 polymer ?
#
loop_
_entity_poly.entity_id
_entity_poly.type
_entity_poly.pdbx_seq_one_letter_code
_entity_poly.pdbx_strand_id
1 'polypeptide(L)'
;MKPRWAYIWEYTHLESGERRRTYIPVTAGEFFGLTEQFLDESDARAIEETKVDRNVVRLAVPYGKRKPEMPDFVAPSESELRELWRTNRDPEVRRLILEIVMLRKSLQKVMDWWKTASDAGSDKGDLGGPFGHFQRLYHMLREELRRAGMM
;
A
#
# COMPACT_ATOMS: atom_id res chain seq x y z
N MET A 1 9.87 -29.18 -13.02
CA MET A 1 9.26 -27.88 -12.66
C MET A 1 7.82 -28.16 -12.21
N LYS A 2 7.34 -27.60 -11.09
CA LYS A 2 5.95 -27.85 -10.64
C LYS A 2 4.98 -27.04 -11.51
N PRO A 3 3.88 -27.63 -12.03
CA PRO A 3 2.91 -26.91 -12.84
C PRO A 3 2.26 -25.79 -12.04
N ARG A 4 2.02 -24.65 -12.68
CA ARG A 4 1.43 -23.45 -12.05
C ARG A 4 0.07 -23.19 -12.68
N TRP A 5 -0.98 -23.78 -12.10
CA TRP A 5 -2.31 -23.77 -12.70
C TRP A 5 -2.96 -22.39 -12.67
N ALA A 6 -3.48 -21.98 -13.82
CA ALA A 6 -4.30 -20.80 -14.02
C ALA A 6 -5.67 -21.20 -14.59
N TYR A 7 -6.70 -20.47 -14.20
CA TYR A 7 -8.10 -20.75 -14.53
C TYR A 7 -8.81 -19.45 -14.87
N ILE A 8 -9.87 -19.53 -15.68
CA ILE A 8 -10.90 -18.50 -15.64
C ILE A 8 -11.66 -18.68 -14.32
N TRP A 9 -11.81 -17.58 -13.60
CA TRP A 9 -12.52 -17.54 -12.33
C TRP A 9 -13.88 -16.90 -12.52
N GLU A 10 -14.91 -17.51 -11.95
CA GLU A 10 -16.24 -16.92 -11.83
C GLU A 10 -16.42 -16.40 -10.41
N TYR A 11 -16.74 -15.11 -10.27
CA TYR A 11 -16.79 -14.40 -8.99
C TYR A 11 -17.90 -13.35 -9.00
N THR A 12 -18.37 -12.97 -7.82
CA THR A 12 -19.31 -11.85 -7.63
C THR A 12 -18.51 -10.58 -7.37
N HIS A 13 -18.72 -9.54 -8.18
CA HIS A 13 -18.01 -8.27 -8.04
C HIS A 13 -18.54 -7.47 -6.84
N LEU A 14 -17.72 -7.22 -5.82
CA LEU A 14 -18.15 -6.65 -4.54
C LEU A 14 -18.92 -5.32 -4.66
N GLU A 15 -18.56 -4.42 -5.58
CA GLU A 15 -19.24 -3.12 -5.71
C GLU A 15 -20.56 -3.19 -6.48
N SER A 16 -20.68 -4.10 -7.45
CA SER A 16 -21.85 -4.14 -8.35
C SER A 16 -22.80 -5.31 -8.03
N GLY A 17 -22.35 -6.28 -7.24
CA GLY A 17 -23.09 -7.52 -6.97
C GLY A 17 -23.26 -8.44 -8.18
N GLU A 18 -22.65 -8.10 -9.32
CA GLU A 18 -22.80 -8.87 -10.56
C GLU A 18 -21.89 -10.09 -10.57
N ARG A 19 -22.41 -11.21 -11.07
CA ARG A 19 -21.61 -12.39 -11.37
C ARG A 19 -20.76 -12.14 -12.62
N ARG A 20 -19.45 -12.12 -12.46
CA ARG A 20 -18.46 -11.86 -13.52
C ARG A 20 -17.52 -13.04 -13.67
N ARG A 21 -16.81 -13.05 -14.80
CA ARG A 21 -15.74 -14.00 -15.09
C ARG A 21 -14.47 -13.24 -15.42
N THR A 22 -13.32 -13.78 -15.06
CA THR A 22 -12.05 -13.26 -15.59
C THR A 22 -12.03 -13.51 -17.10
N TYR A 23 -11.62 -12.51 -17.88
CA TYR A 23 -11.60 -12.61 -19.34
C TYR A 23 -10.39 -13.39 -19.87
N ILE A 24 -9.45 -13.74 -18.99
CA ILE A 24 -8.29 -14.60 -19.24
C ILE A 24 -8.10 -15.58 -18.07
N PRO A 25 -7.48 -16.75 -18.31
CA PRO A 25 -7.05 -17.60 -17.21
C PRO A 25 -6.02 -16.87 -16.35
N VAL A 26 -6.16 -16.90 -15.03
CA VAL A 26 -5.23 -16.34 -14.03
C VAL A 26 -4.97 -17.34 -12.91
N THR A 27 -3.77 -17.32 -12.33
CA THR A 27 -3.50 -18.08 -11.10
C THR A 27 -4.20 -17.43 -9.90
N ALA A 28 -4.34 -18.14 -8.79
CA ALA A 28 -4.91 -17.57 -7.56
C ALA A 28 -4.18 -16.29 -7.10
N GLY A 29 -2.85 -16.23 -7.23
CA GLY A 29 -2.06 -15.03 -6.89
C GLY A 29 -2.14 -13.90 -7.94
N GLU A 30 -2.60 -14.19 -9.16
CA GLU A 30 -2.82 -13.19 -10.23
C GLU A 30 -4.24 -12.61 -10.20
N PHE A 31 -5.17 -13.26 -9.50
CA PHE A 31 -6.59 -12.89 -9.45
C PHE A 31 -6.78 -11.44 -8.98
N PHE A 32 -6.21 -11.07 -7.84
CA PHE A 32 -6.29 -9.71 -7.30
C PHE A 32 -5.81 -8.65 -8.31
N GLY A 33 -4.71 -8.91 -9.02
CA GLY A 33 -4.20 -7.96 -10.01
C GLY A 33 -5.18 -7.67 -11.16
N LEU A 34 -6.08 -8.62 -11.44
CA LEU A 34 -7.08 -8.51 -12.50
C LEU A 34 -8.42 -7.96 -12.01
N THR A 35 -8.85 -8.34 -10.80
CA THR A 35 -10.20 -8.08 -10.28
C THR A 35 -10.25 -7.04 -9.16
N GLU A 36 -9.08 -6.62 -8.64
CA GLU A 36 -8.92 -5.79 -7.43
C GLU A 36 -9.59 -6.37 -6.18
N GLN A 37 -9.87 -7.68 -6.20
CA GLN A 37 -10.54 -8.40 -5.12
C GLN A 37 -9.66 -9.55 -4.66
N PHE A 38 -9.60 -9.75 -3.34
CA PHE A 38 -8.92 -10.91 -2.80
C PHE A 38 -9.78 -12.16 -2.97
N LEU A 39 -9.12 -13.27 -3.28
CA LEU A 39 -9.80 -14.50 -3.64
C LEU A 39 -10.55 -15.11 -2.45
N ASP A 40 -10.01 -14.95 -1.24
CA ASP A 40 -10.60 -15.35 0.06
C ASP A 40 -11.79 -14.48 0.49
N GLU A 41 -11.84 -13.23 0.05
CA GLU A 41 -12.96 -12.32 0.29
C GLU A 41 -14.07 -12.43 -0.77
N SER A 42 -13.84 -13.23 -1.81
CA SER A 42 -14.77 -13.42 -2.93
C SER A 42 -15.34 -14.84 -2.96
N ASP A 43 -16.54 -15.01 -3.51
CA ASP A 43 -17.13 -16.32 -3.82
C ASP A 43 -16.56 -16.90 -5.14
N ALA A 44 -15.28 -16.64 -5.40
CA ALA A 44 -14.60 -17.01 -6.63
C ALA A 44 -14.47 -18.53 -6.78
N ARG A 45 -14.82 -19.03 -7.97
CA ARG A 45 -14.73 -20.45 -8.33
C ARG A 45 -13.93 -20.61 -9.60
N ALA A 46 -12.97 -21.53 -9.60
CA ALA A 46 -12.21 -21.90 -10.78
C ALA A 46 -13.11 -22.70 -11.73
N ILE A 47 -13.08 -22.35 -13.01
CA ILE A 47 -13.70 -23.14 -14.08
C ILE A 47 -12.65 -24.15 -14.55
N GLU A 48 -12.77 -25.41 -14.12
CA GLU A 48 -11.75 -26.44 -14.34
C GLU A 48 -11.49 -26.72 -15.84
N GLU A 49 -12.47 -26.53 -16.72
CA GLU A 49 -12.29 -26.72 -18.18
C GLU A 49 -11.32 -25.70 -18.79
N THR A 50 -11.04 -24.60 -18.08
CA THR A 50 -10.18 -23.50 -18.54
C THR A 50 -8.76 -23.58 -17.96
N LYS A 51 -8.40 -24.74 -17.41
CA LYS A 51 -7.12 -24.99 -16.76
C LYS A 51 -5.95 -24.89 -17.75
N VAL A 52 -4.99 -24.02 -17.45
CA VAL A 52 -3.77 -23.85 -18.22
C VAL A 52 -2.56 -23.85 -17.31
N ASP A 53 -1.45 -24.47 -17.72
CA ASP A 53 -0.17 -24.33 -17.01
C ASP A 53 0.48 -22.99 -17.38
N ARG A 54 0.59 -22.10 -16.39
CA ARG A 54 1.19 -20.76 -16.52
C ARG A 54 2.68 -20.82 -16.86
N ASN A 55 3.36 -21.95 -16.61
CA ASN A 55 4.75 -22.14 -17.04
C ASN A 55 4.87 -22.30 -18.57
N VAL A 56 3.81 -22.77 -19.24
CA VAL A 56 3.74 -22.99 -20.69
C VAL A 56 3.12 -21.78 -21.38
N VAL A 57 1.99 -21.28 -20.84
CA VAL A 57 1.27 -20.13 -21.38
C VAL A 57 1.51 -18.93 -20.48
N ARG A 58 2.51 -18.11 -20.85
CA ARG A 58 2.78 -16.86 -20.14
C ARG A 58 1.56 -15.96 -20.16
N LEU A 59 1.31 -15.28 -19.05
CA LEU A 59 0.25 -14.30 -18.94
C LEU A 59 0.60 -13.09 -19.84
N ALA A 60 0.01 -13.03 -21.03
CA ALA A 60 0.06 -11.85 -21.87
C ALA A 60 -1.01 -10.87 -21.40
N VAL A 61 -0.70 -10.04 -20.41
CA VAL A 61 -1.61 -8.95 -20.00
C VAL A 61 -1.40 -7.77 -20.97
N PRO A 62 -2.41 -7.30 -21.72
CA PRO A 62 -2.32 -6.02 -22.42
C PRO A 62 -2.34 -4.83 -21.45
N TYR A 63 -2.84 -5.07 -20.24
CA TYR A 63 -2.91 -4.08 -19.16
C TYR A 63 -1.93 -4.46 -18.06
N GLY A 64 -0.66 -4.14 -18.27
CA GLY A 64 0.07 -3.56 -17.16
C GLY A 64 -0.71 -2.33 -16.75
N LYS A 65 -1.57 -2.43 -15.72
CA LYS A 65 -1.88 -1.25 -14.92
C LYS A 65 -0.50 -0.75 -14.51
N ARG A 66 0.05 0.22 -15.25
CA ARG A 66 1.06 1.11 -14.71
C ARG A 66 0.42 1.50 -13.39
N LYS A 67 0.95 1.02 -12.26
CA LYS A 67 0.72 1.72 -11.00
C LYS A 67 0.93 3.17 -11.41
N PRO A 68 -0.07 4.06 -11.33
CA PRO A 68 0.24 5.46 -11.47
C PRO A 68 1.35 5.67 -10.48
N GLU A 69 2.57 5.89 -10.99
CA GLU A 69 3.67 6.30 -10.14
C GLU A 69 3.13 7.60 -9.58
N MET A 70 2.78 7.54 -8.29
CA MET A 70 2.32 8.72 -7.59
C MET A 70 3.43 9.73 -7.83
N PRO A 71 3.12 10.90 -8.40
CA PRO A 71 4.15 11.89 -8.67
C PRO A 71 4.91 12.13 -7.37
N ASP A 72 6.22 12.31 -7.45
CA ASP A 72 7.05 12.52 -6.27
C ASP A 72 6.48 13.69 -5.46
N PHE A 73 5.81 13.35 -4.36
CA PHE A 73 5.23 14.35 -3.47
C PHE A 73 6.37 14.92 -2.64
N VAL A 74 6.83 16.11 -3.01
CA VAL A 74 7.81 16.86 -2.22
C VAL A 74 7.05 17.56 -1.10
N ALA A 75 7.07 16.96 0.08
CA ALA A 75 6.47 17.57 1.26
C ALA A 75 7.21 18.88 1.63
N PRO A 76 6.49 19.97 1.94
CA PRO A 76 7.12 21.26 2.26
C PRO A 76 7.90 21.19 3.58
N SER A 77 9.12 21.67 3.63
CA SER A 77 9.94 21.79 4.84
C SER A 77 9.28 22.68 5.91
N GLU A 78 9.75 22.58 7.16
CA GLU A 78 9.25 23.46 8.22
C GLU A 78 9.49 24.95 7.93
N SER A 79 10.62 25.30 7.31
CA SER A 79 10.92 26.67 6.86
C SER A 79 9.93 27.17 5.82
N GLU A 80 9.61 26.35 4.82
CA GLU A 80 8.65 26.69 3.77
C GLU A 80 7.24 26.85 4.35
N LEU A 81 6.83 25.99 5.28
CA LEU A 81 5.54 26.14 5.98
C LEU A 81 5.48 27.44 6.81
N ARG A 82 6.58 27.81 7.48
CA ARG A 82 6.67 29.07 8.24
C ARG A 82 6.63 30.29 7.33
N GLU A 83 7.27 30.21 6.17
CA GLU A 83 7.21 31.27 5.16
C GLU A 83 5.80 31.40 4.59
N LEU A 84 5.18 30.29 4.17
CA LEU A 84 3.79 30.24 3.70
C LEU A 84 2.81 30.82 4.73
N TRP A 85 3.01 30.54 6.02
CA TRP A 85 2.19 31.09 7.10
C TRP A 85 2.31 32.62 7.22
N ARG A 86 3.51 33.17 7.00
CA ARG A 86 3.77 34.62 7.07
C ARG A 86 3.17 35.35 5.88
N THR A 87 3.29 34.76 4.68
CA THR A 87 2.86 35.38 3.43
C THR A 87 1.35 35.22 3.19
N ASN A 88 0.74 34.12 3.64
CA ASN A 88 -0.67 33.85 3.41
C ASN A 88 -1.55 34.19 4.64
N ARG A 89 -2.62 34.96 4.39
CA ARG A 89 -3.63 35.35 5.39
C ARG A 89 -4.92 34.55 5.30
N ASP A 90 -5.06 33.72 4.27
CA ASP A 90 -6.22 32.84 4.07
C ASP A 90 -6.36 31.86 5.26
N PRO A 91 -7.53 31.84 5.94
CA PRO A 91 -7.81 30.89 7.02
C PRO A 91 -7.67 29.41 6.63
N GLU A 92 -8.06 29.03 5.41
CA GLU A 92 -8.03 27.63 4.96
C GLU A 92 -6.59 27.16 4.74
N VAL A 93 -5.76 28.01 4.10
CA VAL A 93 -4.33 27.74 3.92
C VAL A 93 -3.64 27.60 5.28
N ARG A 94 -3.98 28.46 6.23
CA ARG A 94 -3.44 28.42 7.59
C ARG A 94 -3.85 27.16 8.34
N ARG A 95 -5.13 26.77 8.24
CA ARG A 95 -5.62 25.51 8.81
C ARG A 95 -4.86 24.32 8.24
N LEU A 96 -4.71 24.26 6.92
CA LEU A 96 -3.97 23.19 6.25
C LEU A 96 -2.51 23.12 6.74
N ILE A 97 -1.82 24.25 6.88
CA ILE A 97 -0.46 24.31 7.45
C ILE A 97 -0.43 23.71 8.86
N LEU A 98 -1.39 24.06 9.71
CA LEU A 98 -1.48 23.52 11.07
C LEU A 98 -1.78 22.03 11.08
N GLU A 99 -2.65 21.54 10.19
CA GLU A 99 -2.95 20.12 10.04
C GLU A 99 -1.71 19.33 9.63
N ILE A 100 -0.92 19.84 8.68
CA ILE A 100 0.37 19.25 8.28
C ILE A 100 1.33 19.18 9.48
N VAL A 101 1.46 20.27 10.26
CA VAL A 101 2.33 20.32 11.44
C VAL A 101 1.84 19.35 12.53
N MET A 102 0.54 19.26 12.76
CA MET A 102 -0.05 18.33 13.72
C MET A 102 0.18 16.87 13.32
N LEU A 103 -0.03 16.53 12.05
CA LEU A 103 0.19 15.18 11.53
C LEU A 103 1.65 14.76 11.75
N ARG A 104 2.60 15.63 11.41
CA ARG A 104 4.04 15.40 11.64
C ARG A 104 4.38 15.11 13.11
N LYS A 105 3.82 15.89 14.04
CA LYS A 105 4.02 15.65 15.48
C LYS A 105 3.42 14.33 15.93
N SER A 106 2.27 13.94 15.38
CA SER A 106 1.65 12.66 15.70
C SER A 106 2.51 11.48 15.23
N LEU A 107 3.09 11.57 14.03
CA LEU A 107 4.02 10.58 13.50
C LEU A 107 5.29 10.45 14.35
N GLN A 108 5.87 11.58 14.76
CA GLN A 108 7.01 11.56 15.69
C GLN A 108 6.67 10.84 17.00
N LYS A 109 5.49 11.12 17.57
CA LYS A 109 5.04 10.47 18.82
C LYS A 109 4.87 8.97 18.66
N VAL A 110 4.34 8.52 17.53
CA VAL A 110 4.24 7.08 17.21
C VAL A 110 5.64 6.45 17.11
N MET A 111 6.60 7.14 16.48
CA MET A 111 7.99 6.67 16.43
C MET A 111 8.65 6.60 17.82
N ASP A 112 8.40 7.57 18.69
CA ASP A 112 8.94 7.60 20.05
C ASP A 112 8.37 6.45 20.89
N TRP A 113 7.07 6.18 20.76
CA TRP A 113 6.42 5.03 21.39
C TRP A 113 6.98 3.70 20.86
N TRP A 114 7.18 3.59 19.55
CA TRP A 114 7.80 2.41 18.96
C TRP A 114 9.20 2.18 19.51
N LYS A 115 10.02 3.23 19.57
CA LYS A 115 11.38 3.14 20.11
C LYS A 115 11.36 2.65 21.57
N THR A 116 10.50 3.25 22.38
CA THR A 116 10.32 2.86 23.79
C THR A 116 9.89 1.39 23.93
N ALA A 117 8.94 0.93 23.12
CA ALA A 117 8.47 -0.46 23.14
C ALA A 117 9.55 -1.45 22.63
N SER A 118 10.30 -1.08 21.59
CA SER A 118 11.40 -1.87 21.02
C SER A 118 12.58 -2.02 21.98
N ASP A 119 12.83 -0.99 22.79
CA ASP A 119 13.88 -0.98 23.82
C ASP A 119 13.47 -1.80 25.06
N ALA A 120 12.16 -1.94 25.32
CA ALA A 120 11.63 -2.67 26.48
C ALA A 120 11.40 -4.18 26.25
N GLY A 121 11.26 -4.63 25.00
CA GLY A 121 10.96 -6.03 24.66
C GLY A 121 12.19 -6.84 24.23
N SER A 122 12.37 -8.04 24.80
CA SER A 122 13.40 -9.01 24.37
C SER A 122 12.94 -9.91 23.22
N ASP A 123 11.63 -10.14 23.10
CA ASP A 123 11.02 -10.92 22.04
C ASP A 123 10.34 -10.00 21.02
N LYS A 124 10.90 -9.93 19.82
CA LYS A 124 10.48 -8.97 18.80
C LYS A 124 9.49 -9.56 17.79
N GLY A 125 9.22 -10.86 17.83
CA GLY A 125 8.27 -11.55 16.94
C GLY A 125 8.39 -11.19 15.44
N ASP A 126 7.36 -11.54 14.67
CA ASP A 126 7.30 -11.23 13.21
C ASP A 126 7.10 -9.73 12.91
N LEU A 127 6.74 -8.94 13.92
CA LEU A 127 6.39 -7.53 13.74
C LEU A 127 7.51 -6.54 14.11
N GLY A 128 8.44 -6.94 14.98
CA GLY A 128 9.56 -6.12 15.48
C GLY A 128 10.96 -6.67 15.19
N GLY A 129 11.09 -7.84 14.56
CA GLY A 129 12.37 -8.36 14.09
C GLY A 129 12.97 -7.49 12.96
N PRO A 130 14.21 -7.80 12.48
CA PRO A 130 14.91 -7.03 11.44
C PRO A 130 14.11 -6.83 10.13
N PHE A 131 13.11 -7.68 9.90
CA PHE A 131 12.23 -7.67 8.72
C PHE A 131 10.75 -7.42 9.06
N GLY A 132 10.43 -7.06 10.31
CA GLY A 132 9.06 -6.88 10.75
C GLY A 132 8.39 -5.64 10.15
N HIS A 133 7.08 -5.74 9.93
CA HIS A 133 6.30 -4.67 9.31
C HIS A 133 6.40 -3.32 10.04
N PHE A 134 6.56 -3.31 11.37
CA PHE A 134 6.74 -2.06 12.12
C PHE A 134 8.14 -1.47 11.99
N GLN A 135 9.17 -2.30 11.86
CA GLN A 135 10.53 -1.81 11.59
C GLN A 135 10.59 -1.13 10.21
N ARG A 136 9.94 -1.71 9.20
CA ARG A 136 9.80 -1.09 7.88
C ARG A 136 9.03 0.23 7.94
N LEU A 137 7.91 0.27 8.68
CA LEU A 137 7.15 1.50 8.92
C LEU A 137 8.00 2.58 9.60
N TYR A 138 8.76 2.22 10.64
CA TYR A 138 9.65 3.13 11.33
C TYR A 138 10.70 3.76 10.39
N HIS A 139 11.32 2.97 9.51
CA HIS A 139 12.28 3.48 8.54
C HIS A 139 11.64 4.45 7.53
N MET A 140 10.46 4.11 7.00
CA MET A 140 9.72 4.99 6.09
C MET A 140 9.36 6.32 6.78
N LEU A 141 8.83 6.25 8.01
CA LEU A 141 8.49 7.46 8.78
C LEU A 141 9.72 8.32 9.07
N ARG A 142 10.85 7.70 9.42
CA ARG A 142 12.10 8.41 9.66
C ARG A 142 12.63 9.12 8.42
N GLU A 143 12.55 8.48 7.26
CA GLU A 143 12.94 9.09 5.99
C GLU A 143 12.06 10.31 5.65
N GLU A 144 10.74 10.20 5.86
CA GLU A 144 9.80 11.30 5.67
C GLU A 144 10.06 12.46 6.63
N LEU A 145 10.34 12.19 7.91
CA LEU A 145 10.68 13.24 8.88
C LEU A 145 12.00 13.94 8.54
N ARG A 146 13.01 13.19 8.08
CA ARG A 146 14.28 13.76 7.61
C ARG A 146 14.04 14.65 6.38
N ARG A 147 13.24 14.19 5.42
CA ARG A 147 12.87 14.97 4.22
C ARG A 147 12.15 16.26 4.58
N ALA A 148 11.29 16.22 5.60
CA ALA A 148 10.59 17.37 6.14
C ALA A 148 11.46 18.34 6.97
N GLY A 149 12.73 17.99 7.23
CA GLY A 149 13.67 18.80 8.02
C GLY A 149 13.42 18.75 9.53
N MET A 150 12.80 17.69 10.04
CA MET A 150 12.42 17.56 11.45
C MET A 150 13.37 16.70 12.31
N MET A 151 14.37 16.07 11.68
CA MET A 151 15.40 15.23 12.31
C MET A 151 16.72 15.44 11.58
#